data_AF-A0A2N9IP30-F1
#
_entry.id   AF-A0A2N9IP30-F1
#
_cell.length_a   1.000
_cell.length_b   1.000
_cell.length_c   1.000
_cell.angle_alpha   90.00
_cell.angle_beta   90.00
_cell.angle_gamma   90.00
#
_symmetry.space_group_name_H-M   'P 1'
#
loop_
_entity.id
_entity.type
_entity.pdbx_description
1 polymer ?
#
loop_
_entity_poly.entity_id
_entity_poly.type
_entity_poly.pdbx_seq_one_letter_code
_entity_poly.pdbx_strand_id
1 'polypeptide(L)'
;MEKKRIDDSEPGPVPPPAPLDRFGFVKQEPNNSPDGLAKGREDRRIRKWRKMIGVGGSDWKHYVKRKPHVVKRRIRKGIPDCLRGLVWQLISGSRDLLLMNPGVYEPGHFLIYLPGLHDFVIDSSQ
;
A
#
# COMPACT_ATOMS: atom_id res chain seq x y z
N MET A 1 32.61 47.76 33.24
CA MET A 1 32.73 47.12 31.91
C MET A 1 31.59 46.12 31.77
N GLU A 2 30.67 46.40 30.86
CA GLU A 2 29.62 45.47 30.44
C GLU A 2 30.23 44.17 29.90
N LYS A 3 29.59 43.03 30.14
CA LYS A 3 29.21 42.09 29.07
C LYS A 3 27.85 41.47 29.35
N LYS A 4 27.00 41.62 28.33
CA LYS A 4 25.57 41.31 28.27
C LYS A 4 25.29 39.81 28.39
N ARG A 5 24.13 39.55 28.98
CA ARG A 5 23.49 38.25 29.17
C ARG A 5 23.27 37.54 27.84
N ILE A 6 23.36 36.22 27.94
CA ILE A 6 23.03 35.21 26.94
C ILE A 6 21.61 35.47 26.42
N ASP A 7 21.49 35.43 25.09
CA ASP A 7 20.23 35.49 24.35
C ASP A 7 19.56 34.11 24.46
N ASP A 8 18.64 33.98 25.42
CA ASP A 8 17.73 32.84 25.52
C ASP A 8 16.72 32.92 24.37
N SER A 9 17.09 32.37 23.21
CA SER A 9 16.15 32.06 22.14
C SER A 9 15.23 30.92 22.59
N GLU A 10 14.15 31.27 23.28
CA GLU A 10 13.02 30.38 23.54
C GLU A 10 12.48 29.84 22.19
N PRO A 11 12.48 28.52 21.95
CA PRO A 11 11.81 27.96 20.79
C PRO A 11 10.32 28.16 20.99
N GLY A 12 9.73 29.10 20.24
CA GLY A 12 8.30 29.34 20.27
C GLY A 12 7.49 28.06 20.05
N PRO A 13 6.21 28.03 20.47
CA PRO A 13 5.40 26.81 20.46
C PRO A 13 5.36 26.20 19.07
N VAL A 14 5.87 24.96 18.95
CA VAL A 14 5.73 24.16 17.74
C VAL A 14 4.25 24.10 17.35
N PRO A 15 3.88 24.44 16.11
CA PRO A 15 2.49 24.32 15.68
C PRO A 15 2.03 22.87 15.88
N PRO A 16 0.82 22.65 16.41
CA PRO A 16 0.31 21.29 16.62
C PRO A 16 0.41 20.50 15.31
N PRO A 17 0.86 19.24 15.35
CA PRO A 17 1.09 18.45 14.15
C PRO A 17 -0.20 18.43 13.33
N ALA A 18 -0.08 18.90 12.08
CA ALA A 18 -1.22 18.98 11.19
C ALA A 18 -1.88 17.59 11.09
N PRO A 19 -3.21 17.49 11.21
CA PRO A 19 -3.88 16.19 11.30
C PRO A 19 -3.54 15.35 10.06
N LEU A 20 -2.90 14.21 10.25
CA LEU A 20 -2.58 13.30 9.15
C LEU A 20 -3.83 12.50 8.73
N ASP A 21 -3.87 12.13 7.46
CA ASP A 21 -4.79 11.13 6.95
C ASP A 21 -4.31 9.71 7.29
N ARG A 22 -5.12 8.74 6.89
CA ARG A 22 -4.86 7.33 7.12
C ARG A 22 -3.67 6.76 6.36
N PHE A 23 -3.11 7.50 5.42
CA PHE A 23 -1.95 7.15 4.62
C PHE A 23 -0.71 7.95 5.05
N GLY A 24 -0.84 8.85 6.03
CA GLY A 24 0.26 9.65 6.56
C GLY A 24 0.42 11.02 5.88
N PHE A 25 -0.53 11.45 5.04
CA PHE A 25 -0.48 12.77 4.40
C PHE A 25 -1.19 13.83 5.26
N VAL A 26 -0.67 15.06 5.25
CA VAL A 26 -1.28 16.19 5.98
C VAL A 26 -2.66 16.52 5.43
N LYS A 27 -3.69 16.56 6.28
CA LYS A 27 -5.02 17.08 5.93
C LYS A 27 -5.03 18.60 6.01
N GLN A 28 -5.47 19.24 4.93
CA GLN A 28 -5.71 20.68 4.92
C GLN A 28 -6.96 21.09 5.71
N GLU A 29 -7.92 20.19 5.94
CA GLU A 29 -9.21 20.52 6.57
C GLU A 29 -9.62 19.47 7.64
N PRO A 30 -10.07 19.88 8.84
CA PRO A 30 -10.55 19.00 9.89
C PRO A 30 -11.97 18.51 9.58
N ASN A 31 -12.10 17.52 8.69
CA ASN A 31 -13.38 16.84 8.50
C ASN A 31 -13.68 15.92 9.70
N ASN A 32 -14.59 16.38 10.57
CA ASN A 32 -15.17 15.62 11.69
C ASN A 32 -16.09 14.50 11.17
N SER A 33 -15.53 13.33 10.91
CA SER A 33 -16.31 12.10 10.73
C SER A 33 -16.06 11.15 11.92
N PRO A 34 -17.09 10.73 12.66
CA PRO A 34 -16.92 9.88 13.83
C PRO A 34 -16.44 8.48 13.43
N ASP A 35 -15.21 8.15 13.81
CA ASP A 35 -14.46 6.95 13.40
C ASP A 35 -15.04 5.65 14.01
N GLY A 36 -15.74 5.74 15.14
CA GLY A 36 -16.26 4.59 15.89
C GLY A 36 -17.36 3.79 15.19
N LEU A 37 -18.27 4.44 14.46
CA LEU A 37 -19.33 3.77 13.68
C LEU A 37 -18.82 3.18 12.34
N ALA A 38 -17.58 3.47 11.97
CA ALA A 38 -16.96 2.99 10.73
C ALA A 38 -16.42 1.55 10.88
N LYS A 39 -15.87 1.19 12.05
CA LYS A 39 -15.22 -0.12 12.28
C LYS A 39 -16.13 -1.31 12.00
N GLY A 40 -17.31 -1.39 12.62
CA GLY A 40 -18.23 -2.52 12.43
C GLY A 40 -18.75 -2.65 10.99
N ARG A 41 -18.90 -1.52 10.28
CA ARG A 41 -19.27 -1.51 8.86
C ARG A 41 -18.11 -2.01 7.98
N GLU A 42 -16.89 -1.64 8.31
CA GLU A 42 -15.68 -2.07 7.61
C GLU A 42 -15.44 -3.57 7.78
N ASP A 43 -15.57 -4.12 8.99
CA ASP A 43 -15.41 -5.56 9.24
C ASP A 43 -16.40 -6.40 8.42
N ARG A 44 -17.63 -5.91 8.26
CA ARG A 44 -18.65 -6.55 7.43
C ARG A 44 -18.30 -6.47 5.95
N ARG A 45 -17.65 -5.39 5.49
CA ARG A 45 -17.12 -5.28 4.12
C ARG A 45 -15.98 -6.26 3.91
N ILE A 46 -15.00 -6.29 4.80
CA ILE A 46 -13.84 -7.17 4.74
C ILE A 46 -14.28 -8.63 4.67
N ARG A 47 -15.21 -9.07 5.51
CA ARG A 47 -15.74 -10.45 5.48
C ARG A 47 -16.36 -10.82 4.13
N LYS A 48 -17.17 -9.92 3.56
CA LYS A 48 -17.79 -10.15 2.25
C LYS A 48 -16.74 -10.21 1.14
N TRP A 49 -15.71 -9.38 1.22
CA TRP A 49 -14.60 -9.39 0.26
C TRP A 49 -13.76 -10.66 0.39
N ARG A 50 -13.35 -11.07 1.60
CA ARG A 50 -12.63 -12.32 1.85
C ARG A 50 -13.34 -13.54 1.25
N LYS A 51 -14.67 -13.62 1.38
CA LYS A 51 -15.47 -14.69 0.77
C LYS A 51 -15.45 -14.67 -0.77
N MET A 52 -15.20 -13.53 -1.41
CA MET A 52 -15.13 -13.42 -2.86
C MET A 52 -13.75 -13.78 -3.40
N ILE A 53 -12.69 -13.37 -2.70
CA ILE A 53 -11.31 -13.58 -3.14
C ILE A 53 -10.79 -14.98 -2.75
N GLY A 54 -11.32 -15.58 -1.69
CA GLY A 54 -10.74 -16.79 -1.11
C GLY A 54 -9.40 -16.50 -0.41
N VAL A 55 -8.72 -17.56 0.03
CA VAL A 55 -7.38 -17.42 0.63
C VAL A 55 -6.38 -17.10 -0.49
N GLY A 56 -5.66 -15.99 -0.36
CA GLY A 56 -4.64 -15.60 -1.35
C GLY A 56 -5.14 -15.32 -2.77
N GLY A 57 -6.46 -15.23 -2.99
CA GLY A 57 -7.04 -15.01 -4.33
C GLY A 57 -7.55 -16.27 -5.05
N SER A 58 -7.55 -17.45 -4.39
CA SER A 58 -7.93 -18.74 -4.99
C SER A 58 -9.30 -18.75 -5.67
N ASP A 59 -10.27 -18.07 -5.09
CA ASP A 59 -11.67 -18.16 -5.52
C ASP A 59 -12.04 -17.05 -6.53
N TRP A 60 -11.13 -16.09 -6.72
CA TRP A 60 -11.38 -14.87 -7.47
C TRP A 60 -11.84 -15.13 -8.91
N LYS A 61 -11.08 -15.93 -9.67
CA LYS A 61 -11.37 -16.22 -11.09
C LYS A 61 -12.77 -16.85 -11.24
N HIS A 62 -13.09 -17.80 -10.37
CA HIS A 62 -14.41 -18.46 -10.36
C HIS A 62 -15.53 -17.51 -9.96
N TYR A 63 -15.30 -16.67 -8.94
CA TYR A 63 -16.31 -15.73 -8.46
C TYR A 63 -16.63 -14.65 -9.50
N VAL A 64 -15.62 -14.11 -10.17
CA VAL A 64 -15.78 -13.12 -11.25
C VAL A 64 -16.57 -13.71 -12.41
N LYS A 65 -16.24 -14.93 -12.85
CA LYS A 65 -16.96 -15.62 -13.92
C LYS A 65 -18.43 -15.86 -13.57
N ARG A 66 -18.72 -16.26 -12.33
CA ARG A 66 -20.09 -16.56 -11.87
C ARG A 66 -20.92 -15.30 -11.60
N LYS A 67 -20.32 -14.24 -11.05
CA LYS A 67 -21.04 -13.06 -10.54
C LYS A 67 -20.39 -11.73 -10.95
N PRO A 68 -20.20 -11.44 -12.25
CA PRO A 68 -19.47 -10.27 -12.73
C PRO A 68 -20.11 -8.94 -12.27
N HIS A 69 -21.46 -8.86 -12.27
CA HIS A 69 -22.18 -7.66 -11.83
C HIS A 69 -22.00 -7.36 -10.33
N VAL A 70 -21.86 -8.40 -9.49
CA VAL A 70 -21.61 -8.23 -8.05
C VAL A 70 -20.22 -7.68 -7.82
N VAL A 71 -19.22 -8.19 -8.55
CA VAL A 71 -17.83 -7.74 -8.49
C VAL A 71 -17.75 -6.26 -8.91
N LYS A 72 -18.27 -5.91 -10.09
CA LYS A 72 -18.26 -4.53 -10.60
C LYS A 72 -18.88 -3.54 -9.61
N ARG A 73 -20.04 -3.88 -9.05
CA ARG A 73 -20.73 -3.07 -8.04
C ARG A 73 -19.91 -2.89 -6.76
N ARG A 74 -19.20 -3.91 -6.30
CA ARG A 74 -18.39 -3.82 -5.07
C ARG A 74 -17.10 -3.04 -5.28
N ILE A 75 -16.47 -3.18 -6.45
CA ILE A 75 -15.32 -2.35 -6.82
C ILE A 75 -15.73 -0.87 -6.84
N ARG A 76 -16.88 -0.54 -7.45
CA ARG A 76 -17.42 0.83 -7.44
C ARG A 76 -17.76 1.36 -6.04
N LYS A 77 -18.12 0.49 -5.09
CA LYS A 77 -18.29 0.86 -3.66
C LYS A 77 -16.97 1.05 -2.91
N GLY A 78 -15.85 0.60 -3.48
CA GLY A 78 -14.54 0.66 -2.87
C GLY A 78 -14.10 -0.67 -2.25
N ILE A 79 -12.84 -1.00 -2.52
CA ILE A 79 -12.12 -2.13 -1.92
C ILE A 79 -11.63 -1.71 -0.52
N PRO A 80 -11.73 -2.57 0.51
CA PRO A 80 -11.09 -2.37 1.81
C PRO A 80 -9.57 -2.21 1.69
N ASP A 81 -8.97 -1.29 2.46
CA ASP A 81 -7.53 -0.99 2.34
C ASP A 81 -6.64 -2.19 2.56
N CYS A 82 -6.93 -2.97 3.60
CA CYS A 82 -6.20 -4.20 3.90
C CYS A 82 -6.28 -5.26 2.79
N LEU A 83 -7.17 -5.10 1.81
CA LEU A 83 -7.32 -5.99 0.66
C LEU A 83 -6.90 -5.35 -0.66
N ARG A 84 -6.60 -4.04 -0.71
CA ARG A 84 -6.24 -3.34 -1.95
C ARG A 84 -5.01 -3.95 -2.62
N GLY A 85 -3.96 -4.23 -1.85
CA GLY A 85 -2.72 -4.82 -2.37
C GLY A 85 -2.96 -6.09 -3.18
N LEU A 86 -3.76 -7.01 -2.65
CA LEU A 86 -4.11 -8.25 -3.36
C LEU A 86 -5.13 -8.02 -4.47
N VAL A 87 -6.24 -7.33 -4.18
CA VAL A 87 -7.36 -7.21 -5.12
C VAL A 87 -6.97 -6.40 -6.36
N TRP A 88 -6.16 -5.36 -6.21
CA TRP A 88 -5.67 -4.59 -7.37
C TRP A 88 -4.80 -5.42 -8.31
N GLN A 89 -3.97 -6.32 -7.78
CA GLN A 89 -3.22 -7.25 -8.62
C GLN A 89 -4.12 -8.28 -9.31
N LEU A 90 -5.19 -8.73 -8.64
CA LEU A 90 -6.14 -9.70 -9.18
C LEU A 90 -7.02 -9.13 -10.30
N ILE A 91 -7.42 -7.85 -10.22
CA ILE A 91 -8.22 -7.20 -11.27
C ILE A 91 -7.40 -6.85 -12.51
N SER A 92 -6.12 -6.52 -12.34
CA SER A 92 -5.24 -6.15 -13.45
C SER A 92 -4.63 -7.35 -14.17
N GLY A 93 -4.68 -8.54 -13.56
CA GLY A 93 -3.95 -9.72 -14.04
C GLY A 93 -2.47 -9.74 -13.65
N SER A 94 -1.97 -8.71 -12.96
CA SER A 94 -0.59 -8.61 -12.51
C SER A 94 -0.17 -9.78 -11.61
N ARG A 95 -1.11 -10.38 -10.86
CA ARG A 95 -0.80 -11.53 -10.00
C ARG A 95 -0.33 -12.75 -10.80
N ASP A 96 -0.96 -13.02 -11.94
CA ASP A 96 -0.56 -14.14 -12.80
C ASP A 96 0.80 -13.84 -13.45
N LEU A 97 1.01 -12.60 -13.93
CA LEU A 97 2.30 -12.17 -14.50
C LEU A 97 3.46 -12.28 -13.51
N LEU A 98 3.24 -11.89 -12.25
CA LEU A 98 4.24 -12.02 -11.19
C LEU A 98 4.63 -13.47 -10.94
N LEU A 99 3.65 -14.38 -10.94
CA LEU A 99 3.89 -15.81 -10.70
C LEU A 99 4.53 -16.51 -11.92
N MET A 100 4.26 -16.04 -13.14
CA MET A 100 4.83 -16.57 -14.38
C MET A 100 6.28 -16.12 -14.62
N ASN A 101 6.73 -15.05 -13.95
CA ASN A 101 8.04 -14.43 -14.15
C ASN A 101 8.85 -14.38 -12.84
N PRO A 102 9.18 -15.55 -12.23
CA PRO A 102 9.97 -15.57 -11.01
C PRO A 102 11.36 -14.95 -11.26
N GLY A 103 11.85 -14.15 -10.31
CA GLY A 103 13.16 -13.50 -10.39
C GLY A 103 13.18 -12.20 -11.22
N VAL A 104 12.18 -11.90 -12.04
CA VAL A 104 12.16 -10.68 -12.88
C VAL A 104 12.04 -9.40 -12.05
N TYR A 105 11.37 -9.48 -10.91
CA TYR A 105 11.11 -8.32 -10.05
C TYR A 105 12.00 -8.28 -8.80
N GLU A 106 12.93 -9.24 -8.67
CA GLU A 106 13.87 -9.27 -7.56
C GLU A 106 14.95 -8.20 -7.78
N PRO A 107 15.26 -7.38 -6.76
CA PRO A 107 16.32 -6.38 -6.85
C PRO A 107 17.67 -7.05 -7.16
N GLY A 108 18.24 -6.77 -8.34
CA GLY A 108 19.55 -7.30 -8.78
C GLY A 108 19.51 -8.08 -10.11
N HIS A 109 18.36 -8.56 -10.55
CA HIS A 109 18.25 -9.32 -11.80
C HIS A 109 18.25 -8.47 -13.09
N PHE A 110 18.00 -7.15 -12.98
CA PHE A 110 18.09 -6.25 -14.13
C PHE A 110 19.54 -6.01 -14.62
N LEU A 111 20.55 -6.35 -13.82
CA LEU A 111 21.96 -6.10 -14.14
C LEU A 111 22.68 -7.31 -14.77
N ILE A 112 22.05 -8.49 -14.84
CA ILE A 112 22.68 -9.71 -15.39
C ILE A 112 22.17 -10.11 -16.78
N TYR A 113 21.25 -9.35 -17.37
CA TYR A 113 20.68 -9.63 -18.70
C TYR A 113 21.06 -8.58 -19.74
N LEU A 114 22.32 -8.15 -19.75
CA LEU A 114 22.95 -7.61 -20.95
C LEU A 114 23.61 -8.80 -21.67
N PRO A 115 23.09 -9.28 -22.82
CA PRO A 115 23.81 -10.26 -23.62
C PRO A 115 25.08 -9.60 -24.14
N GLY A 116 26.23 -9.86 -23.49
CA GLY A 116 27.52 -9.31 -23.90
C GLY A 116 28.59 -9.09 -22.82
N LEU A 117 28.30 -9.23 -21.52
CA LEU A 117 29.35 -9.27 -20.49
C LEU A 117 29.43 -10.65 -19.86
N HIS A 118 30.21 -11.52 -20.51
CA HIS A 118 30.87 -12.60 -19.78
C HIS A 118 31.97 -11.93 -18.93
N ASP A 119 31.98 -12.26 -17.63
CA ASP A 119 33.06 -12.00 -16.66
C ASP A 119 33.16 -10.58 -16.07
N PHE A 120 32.38 -10.33 -15.01
CA PHE A 120 32.91 -9.61 -13.85
C PHE A 120 32.31 -10.17 -12.56
N VAL A 121 32.95 -11.19 -12.01
CA VAL A 121 32.78 -11.60 -10.61
C VAL A 121 33.39 -10.48 -9.77
N ILE A 122 32.57 -9.71 -9.05
CA ILE A 122 33.09 -8.87 -7.96
C ILE A 122 33.29 -9.79 -6.77
N ASP A 123 34.54 -10.15 -6.53
CA ASP A 123 35.00 -10.78 -5.29
C ASP A 123 34.81 -9.76 -4.15
N SER A 124 33.79 -9.96 -3.31
CA SER A 124 33.66 -9.26 -2.03
C SER A 124 34.48 -10.00 -0.98
N SER A 125 35.79 -9.76 -1.00
CA SER A 125 36.67 -10.03 0.13
C SER A 125 37.33 -8.73 0.58
N GLN A 126 36.70 -8.07 1.56
CA GLN A 126 37.34 -7.42 2.70
C GLN A 126 36.30 -6.97 3.74
#